data_AF-A0A7V1RH75-F1
#
_entry.id   AF-A0A7V1RH75-F1
#
_cell.length_a   1.000
_cell.length_b   1.000
_cell.length_c   1.000
_cell.angle_alpha   90.00
_cell.angle_beta   90.00
_cell.angle_gamma   90.00
#
_symmetry.space_group_name_H-M   'P 1'
#
loop_
_entity.id
_entity.type
_entity.pdbx_description
1 polymer ?
#
loop_
_entity_poly.entity_id
_entity_poly.type
_entity_poly.pdbx_seq_one_letter_code
_entity_poly.pdbx_strand_id
1 'polypeptide(L)'
;MSSSESSPPLPPPATLYGRVIRERGTVRILVGAAIMGLLYWAYSAVMEARLNETQWPALSPSKEGLVVLGLRDVNRPGWRRKYVAVESNKSWQIRRPDDAEAAEEEGAPEEFDDTPEARDRGGSNPGATHRVARGPAVTIEEVMASCPVVLNGSHFTGASVEERRENLPPPFDRTYWVVHISLTEEGRSRFWQFRRKHVGERLVWVLNGEIVTCTQMNDAPPPYLSVFERSLSIQPIWVKADAQRLADSLNSYRRQASAR
;
A
#
# COMPACT_ATOMS: atom_id res chain seq x y z
N MET A 1 -25.37 71.56 -13.32
CA MET A 1 -24.79 70.25 -13.73
C MET A 1 -25.70 69.18 -13.13
N SER A 2 -26.71 68.73 -13.88
CA SER A 2 -27.64 67.69 -13.41
C SER A 2 -27.18 66.35 -13.96
N SER A 3 -26.72 65.50 -13.07
CA SER A 3 -26.34 64.12 -13.35
C SER A 3 -27.60 63.32 -13.64
N SER A 4 -27.80 62.93 -14.90
CA SER A 4 -28.86 61.99 -15.29
C SER A 4 -28.47 60.59 -14.84
N GLU A 5 -29.07 60.15 -13.74
CA GLU A 5 -28.96 58.81 -13.18
C GLU A 5 -29.63 57.81 -14.15
N SER A 6 -28.83 57.11 -14.96
CA SER A 6 -29.33 56.07 -15.85
C SER A 6 -29.58 54.79 -15.05
N SER A 7 -30.85 54.47 -14.77
CA SER A 7 -31.20 53.20 -14.16
C SER A 7 -30.78 52.03 -15.06
N PRO A 8 -30.15 50.97 -14.53
CA PRO A 8 -29.74 49.82 -15.33
C PRO A 8 -30.97 49.10 -15.90
N PRO A 9 -30.89 48.57 -17.13
CA PRO A 9 -31.99 47.86 -17.75
C PRO A 9 -32.35 46.62 -16.94
N LEU A 10 -33.66 46.43 -16.71
CA LEU A 10 -34.18 45.24 -16.05
C LEU A 10 -33.77 43.99 -16.85
N PRO A 11 -33.29 42.92 -16.19
CA PRO A 11 -32.96 41.69 -16.88
C PRO A 11 -34.22 41.12 -17.56
N PRO A 12 -34.08 40.56 -18.78
CA PRO A 12 -35.23 39.99 -19.48
C PRO A 12 -35.85 38.86 -18.62
N PRO A 13 -37.20 38.74 -18.59
CA PRO A 13 -37.86 37.70 -17.83
C PRO A 13 -37.38 36.33 -18.32
N ALA A 14 -36.91 35.50 -17.40
CA ALA A 14 -36.48 34.14 -17.71
C ALA A 14 -37.63 33.40 -18.41
N THR A 15 -37.48 33.13 -19.70
CA THR A 15 -38.54 32.49 -20.49
C THR A 15 -38.75 31.07 -19.97
N LEU A 16 -40.01 30.70 -19.70
CA LEU A 16 -40.41 29.34 -19.29
C LEU A 16 -39.80 28.26 -20.20
N TYR A 17 -39.61 28.58 -21.48
CA TYR A 17 -38.99 27.73 -22.49
C TYR A 17 -37.52 27.37 -22.17
N GLY A 18 -36.72 28.32 -21.69
CA GLY A 18 -35.33 28.08 -21.27
C GLY A 18 -35.22 27.19 -20.04
N ARG A 19 -36.21 27.25 -19.14
CA ARG A 19 -36.28 26.39 -17.94
C ARG A 19 -36.59 24.93 -18.32
N VAL A 20 -37.56 24.70 -19.20
CA VAL A 20 -37.96 23.35 -19.63
C VAL A 20 -36.87 22.64 -20.45
N ILE A 21 -36.15 23.37 -21.32
CA ILE A 21 -35.02 22.78 -22.08
C ILE A 21 -33.87 22.40 -21.15
N ARG A 22 -33.57 23.24 -20.16
CA ARG A 22 -32.52 22.97 -19.18
C ARG A 22 -32.87 21.77 -18.30
N GLU A 23 -34.13 21.65 -17.88
CA GLU A 23 -34.62 20.51 -17.09
C GLU A 23 -34.53 19.18 -17.86
N ARG A 24 -34.94 19.14 -19.13
CA ARG A 24 -34.84 17.91 -19.95
C ARG A 24 -33.40 17.51 -20.25
N GLY A 25 -32.50 18.49 -20.44
CA GLY A 25 -31.07 18.24 -20.62
C GLY A 25 -30.43 17.63 -19.37
N THR A 26 -30.70 18.21 -18.19
CA THR A 26 -30.17 17.71 -16.92
C THR A 26 -30.67 16.30 -16.60
N VAL A 27 -31.96 16.01 -16.82
CA VAL A 27 -32.52 14.66 -16.59
C VAL A 27 -31.80 13.60 -17.43
N ARG A 28 -31.52 13.87 -18.72
CA ARG A 28 -30.80 12.93 -19.59
C ARG A 28 -29.38 12.67 -19.11
N ILE A 29 -28.68 13.71 -18.64
CA ILE A 29 -27.33 13.59 -18.08
C ILE A 29 -27.36 12.73 -16.81
N LEU A 30 -28.32 12.97 -15.91
CA LEU A 30 -28.46 12.19 -14.68
C LEU A 30 -28.81 10.73 -14.96
N VAL A 31 -29.72 10.46 -15.89
CA VAL A 31 -30.06 9.09 -16.32
C VAL A 31 -28.84 8.41 -16.94
N GLY A 32 -28.08 9.10 -17.80
CA GLY A 32 -26.85 8.58 -18.37
C GLY A 32 -25.80 8.22 -17.31
N ALA A 33 -25.59 9.11 -16.33
CA ALA A 33 -24.68 8.87 -15.22
C ALA A 33 -25.13 7.70 -14.34
N ALA A 34 -26.43 7.57 -14.07
CA ALA A 34 -27.00 6.46 -13.32
C ALA A 34 -26.81 5.11 -14.03
N ILE A 35 -27.05 5.06 -15.35
CA ILE A 35 -26.81 3.86 -16.17
C ILE A 35 -25.33 3.48 -16.14
N MET A 36 -24.43 4.45 -16.33
CA MET A 36 -22.98 4.21 -16.27
C MET A 36 -22.55 3.69 -14.88
N GLY A 37 -23.08 4.27 -13.80
CA GLY A 37 -22.83 3.80 -12.44
C GLY A 37 -23.30 2.37 -12.21
N LEU A 38 -24.49 2.02 -12.71
CA LEU A 38 -25.05 0.67 -12.61
C LEU A 38 -24.23 -0.34 -13.41
N LEU A 39 -23.83 0.00 -14.64
CA LEU A 39 -22.97 -0.85 -15.47
C LEU A 39 -21.59 -1.08 -14.81
N TYR A 40 -21.00 -0.03 -14.25
CA TYR A 40 -19.73 -0.13 -13.51
C TYR A 40 -19.86 -1.03 -12.28
N TRP A 41 -20.95 -0.88 -11.51
CA TRP A 41 -21.23 -1.73 -10.34
C TRP A 41 -21.43 -3.19 -10.74
N ALA A 42 -22.27 -3.48 -11.75
CA ALA A 42 -22.54 -4.83 -12.22
C ALA A 42 -21.26 -5.50 -12.75
N TYR A 43 -20.45 -4.78 -13.52
CA TYR A 43 -19.16 -5.26 -13.99
C TYR A 43 -18.21 -5.59 -12.83
N SER A 44 -18.10 -4.68 -11.84
CA SER A 44 -17.24 -4.88 -10.66
C SER A 44 -17.66 -6.11 -9.86
N ALA A 45 -18.98 -6.31 -9.66
CA ALA A 45 -19.52 -7.46 -8.96
C ALA A 45 -19.22 -8.80 -9.69
N VAL A 46 -19.35 -8.82 -11.02
CA VAL A 46 -19.00 -10.02 -11.83
C VAL A 46 -17.51 -10.31 -11.75
N MET A 47 -16.65 -9.30 -11.82
CA MET A 47 -15.21 -9.48 -11.71
C MET A 47 -14.80 -9.95 -10.32
N GLU A 48 -15.38 -9.40 -9.26
CA GLU A 48 -15.16 -9.86 -7.90
C GLU A 48 -15.62 -11.32 -7.72
N ALA A 49 -16.77 -11.69 -8.28
CA ALA A 49 -17.26 -13.07 -8.26
C ALA A 49 -16.26 -14.02 -8.94
N ARG A 50 -15.76 -13.67 -10.13
CA ARG A 50 -14.72 -14.45 -10.83
C ARG A 50 -13.44 -14.59 -10.03
N LEU A 51 -13.00 -13.53 -9.36
CA LEU A 51 -11.80 -13.59 -8.51
C LEU A 51 -11.99 -14.51 -7.29
N ASN A 52 -13.22 -14.68 -6.79
CA ASN A 52 -13.53 -15.53 -5.64
C ASN A 52 -13.87 -16.98 -6.02
N GLU A 53 -14.34 -17.23 -7.24
CA GLU A 53 -14.75 -18.56 -7.70
C GLU A 53 -13.57 -19.52 -7.82
N THR A 54 -12.40 -19.02 -8.24
CA THR A 54 -11.21 -19.85 -8.39
C THR A 54 -10.53 -20.10 -7.06
N GLN A 55 -10.59 -21.34 -6.55
CA GLN A 55 -9.79 -21.78 -5.41
C GLN A 55 -8.42 -22.24 -5.89
N TRP A 56 -7.39 -21.53 -5.43
CA TRP A 56 -6.02 -21.88 -5.77
C TRP A 56 -5.39 -22.77 -4.70
N PRO A 57 -4.54 -23.75 -5.07
CA PRO A 57 -3.85 -24.59 -4.09
C PRO A 57 -2.93 -23.73 -3.21
N ALA A 58 -2.77 -24.15 -1.95
CA ALA A 58 -1.85 -23.47 -1.02
C ALA A 58 -0.43 -23.48 -1.59
N LEU A 59 0.28 -22.36 -1.43
CA LEU A 59 1.66 -22.21 -1.88
C LEU A 59 2.61 -22.71 -0.80
N SER A 60 3.66 -23.42 -1.22
CA SER A 60 4.76 -23.80 -0.35
C SER A 60 5.80 -22.66 -0.28
N PRO A 61 6.35 -22.37 0.91
CA PRO A 61 7.42 -21.39 1.05
C PRO A 61 8.69 -21.88 0.34
N SER A 62 9.30 -21.03 -0.47
CA SER A 62 10.61 -21.27 -1.11
C SER A 62 11.63 -20.30 -0.54
N LYS A 63 12.80 -20.80 -0.14
CA LYS A 63 13.93 -19.94 0.28
C LYS A 63 14.54 -19.19 -0.90
N GLU A 64 14.48 -19.80 -2.07
CA GLU A 64 14.97 -19.21 -3.30
C GLU A 64 13.88 -18.34 -3.91
N GLY A 65 14.26 -17.11 -4.24
CA GLY A 65 13.42 -16.20 -4.98
C GLY A 65 12.56 -15.25 -4.16
N LEU A 66 11.59 -14.66 -4.84
CA LEU A 66 10.62 -13.76 -4.22
C LEU A 66 9.44 -14.53 -3.65
N VAL A 67 9.17 -14.32 -2.37
CA VAL A 67 8.00 -14.84 -1.65
C VAL A 67 7.35 -13.71 -0.88
N VAL A 68 6.01 -13.66 -0.92
CA VAL A 68 5.22 -12.69 -0.16
C VAL A 68 4.44 -13.45 0.89
N LEU A 69 4.67 -13.12 2.16
CA LEU A 69 4.03 -13.76 3.31
C LEU A 69 3.00 -12.84 3.94
N GLY A 70 1.90 -13.40 4.43
CA GLY A 70 0.92 -12.67 5.23
C GLY A 70 1.27 -12.68 6.71
N LEU A 71 1.69 -11.54 7.26
CA LEU A 71 2.04 -11.41 8.66
C LEU A 71 0.79 -11.24 9.53
N ARG A 72 0.68 -12.05 10.57
CA ARG A 72 -0.43 -11.94 11.54
C ARG A 72 -0.11 -10.92 12.63
N ASP A 73 -0.11 -9.64 12.27
CA ASP A 73 0.25 -8.53 13.17
C ASP A 73 -0.94 -7.77 13.77
N VAL A 74 -2.15 -8.05 13.32
CA VAL A 74 -3.38 -7.44 13.84
C VAL A 74 -4.16 -8.41 14.73
N ASN A 75 -4.70 -7.88 15.84
CA ASN A 75 -5.61 -8.61 16.72
C ASN A 75 -7.00 -8.68 16.08
N ARG A 76 -7.57 -9.89 16.01
CA ARG A 76 -8.93 -10.13 15.50
C ARG A 76 -9.74 -10.93 16.53
N PRO A 77 -11.09 -10.87 16.50
CA PRO A 77 -11.91 -11.73 17.34
C PRO A 77 -11.54 -13.21 17.18
N GLY A 78 -11.09 -13.85 18.26
CA GLY A 78 -10.64 -15.25 18.28
C GLY A 78 -9.18 -15.48 17.85
N TRP A 79 -8.47 -14.47 17.34
CA TRP A 79 -7.12 -14.60 16.80
C TRP A 79 -6.20 -13.51 17.39
N ARG A 80 -5.22 -13.92 18.20
CA ARG A 80 -4.18 -12.99 18.70
C ARG A 80 -3.14 -12.70 17.63
N ARG A 81 -2.61 -11.48 17.61
CA ARG A 81 -1.41 -11.14 16.83
C ARG A 81 -0.26 -12.05 17.26
N LYS A 82 0.47 -12.61 16.30
CA LYS A 82 1.60 -13.52 16.56
C LYS A 82 2.95 -12.84 16.34
N TYR A 83 2.98 -11.83 15.49
CA TYR A 83 4.21 -11.14 15.12
C TYR A 83 3.98 -9.63 15.05
N VAL A 84 5.04 -8.86 15.15
CA VAL A 84 5.05 -7.42 14.94
C VAL A 84 6.21 -7.10 13.99
N ALA A 85 5.92 -6.39 12.90
CA ALA A 85 6.95 -5.86 12.03
C ALA A 85 7.40 -4.50 12.57
N VAL A 86 8.67 -4.40 12.93
CA VAL A 86 9.30 -3.17 13.42
C VAL A 86 10.32 -2.72 12.40
N GLU A 87 10.21 -1.47 11.96
CA GLU A 87 11.23 -0.83 11.15
C GLU A 87 12.32 -0.27 12.07
N SER A 88 13.56 -0.72 11.89
CA SER A 88 14.73 -0.23 12.62
C SER A 88 15.87 0.03 11.65
N ASN A 89 16.44 1.24 11.69
CA ASN A 89 17.55 1.65 10.82
C ASN A 89 17.30 1.39 9.32
N LYS A 90 16.08 1.66 8.82
CA LYS A 90 15.65 1.40 7.43
C LYS A 90 15.65 -0.08 7.03
N SER A 91 15.71 -0.98 8.02
CA SER A 91 15.57 -2.43 7.84
C SER A 91 14.33 -2.92 8.57
N TRP A 92 13.70 -3.96 8.03
CA TRP A 92 12.54 -4.57 8.67
C TRP A 92 12.95 -5.75 9.53
N GLN A 93 12.49 -5.77 10.77
CA GLN A 93 12.65 -6.88 11.69
C GLN A 93 11.28 -7.39 12.11
N ILE A 94 11.12 -8.71 12.16
CA ILE A 94 9.91 -9.36 12.65
C ILE A 94 10.17 -9.85 14.06
N ARG A 95 9.26 -9.55 14.98
CA ARG A 95 9.38 -9.83 16.41
C ARG A 95 8.13 -10.48 16.95
N ARG A 96 8.21 -11.10 18.12
CA ARG A 96 7.02 -11.53 18.86
C ARG A 96 6.43 -10.33 19.62
N PRO A 97 5.11 -10.30 19.85
CA PRO A 97 4.43 -9.20 20.55
C PRO A 97 5.01 -8.93 21.94
N ASP A 98 5.26 -9.98 22.73
CA ASP A 98 5.75 -9.85 24.11
C ASP A 98 7.12 -9.15 24.17
N ASP A 99 8.00 -9.46 23.22
CA ASP A 99 9.32 -8.81 23.09
C ASP A 99 9.20 -7.35 22.64
N ALA A 100 8.18 -7.03 21.83
CA ALA A 100 7.93 -5.67 21.36
C ALA A 100 7.32 -4.78 22.46
N GLU A 101 6.38 -5.31 23.25
CA GLU A 101 5.71 -4.60 24.35
C GLU A 101 6.68 -4.33 25.52
N ALA A 102 7.55 -5.28 25.87
CA ALA A 102 8.58 -5.08 26.89
C ALA A 102 9.53 -3.90 26.54
N ALA A 103 9.80 -3.69 25.25
CA ALA A 103 10.60 -2.57 24.79
C ALA A 103 9.88 -1.21 24.86
N GLU A 104 8.55 -1.18 25.00
CA GLU A 104 7.78 0.05 25.16
C GLU A 104 7.58 0.45 26.63
N GLU A 105 7.47 -0.51 27.55
CA GLU A 105 7.26 -0.25 28.99
C GLU A 105 8.54 0.15 29.74
N GLU A 106 9.71 -0.36 29.36
CA GLU A 106 11.00 -0.04 30.01
C GLU A 106 11.66 1.27 29.51
N GLY A 107 10.88 2.19 28.91
CA GLY A 107 11.33 3.52 28.49
C GLY A 107 11.67 4.44 29.67
N ALA A 108 12.69 4.08 30.45
CA ALA A 108 13.40 4.96 31.36
C ALA A 108 14.11 6.09 30.55
N PRO A 109 14.23 7.31 31.11
CA PRO A 109 14.92 8.40 30.43
C PRO A 109 16.42 8.07 30.37
N GLU A 110 16.91 7.58 29.23
CA GLU A 110 18.35 7.52 28.98
C GLU A 110 18.86 8.96 28.83
N GLU A 111 19.76 9.37 29.74
CA GLU A 111 20.52 10.62 29.64
C GLU A 111 21.27 10.64 28.30
N PHE A 112 21.05 11.73 27.55
CA PHE A 112 21.69 12.01 26.28
C PHE A 112 23.20 12.21 26.50
N ASP A 113 23.99 11.18 26.19
CA ASP A 113 25.44 11.34 26.10
C ASP A 113 25.77 11.92 24.71
N ASP A 114 25.84 13.26 24.67
CA ASP A 114 26.00 14.11 23.49
C ASP A 114 27.46 13.99 22.96
N THR A 115 27.81 12.82 22.43
CA THR A 115 29.13 12.59 21.84
C THR A 115 29.26 13.32 20.49
N PRO A 116 30.38 14.02 20.23
CA PRO A 116 30.57 14.87 19.06
C PRO A 116 30.51 14.12 17.72
N GLU A 117 30.70 12.79 17.71
CA GLU A 117 30.56 11.95 16.50
C GLU A 117 29.11 11.77 16.02
N ALA A 118 28.10 12.00 16.88
CA ALA A 118 26.69 11.93 16.49
C ALA A 118 26.23 13.12 15.63
N ARG A 119 26.94 14.25 15.68
CA ARG A 119 26.60 15.48 14.93
C ARG A 119 27.00 15.44 13.46
N ASP A 120 28.05 14.69 13.09
CA ASP A 120 28.55 14.66 11.71
C ASP A 120 27.75 13.76 10.75
N ARG A 121 26.77 12.99 11.24
CA ARG A 121 25.91 12.11 10.40
C ARG A 121 24.52 12.68 10.08
N GLY A 122 24.30 13.98 10.28
CA GLY A 122 23.03 14.63 9.90
C GLY A 122 21.88 14.35 10.87
N GLY A 123 22.18 14.26 12.17
CA GLY A 123 21.19 14.18 13.23
C GLY A 123 20.46 15.51 13.43
N SER A 124 19.25 15.64 12.88
CA SER A 124 18.26 16.59 13.37
C SER A 124 16.86 16.01 13.21
N ASN A 125 16.51 15.16 14.18
CA ASN A 125 15.13 14.94 14.58
C ASN A 125 15.07 14.67 16.09
N PRO A 126 14.71 15.66 16.93
CA PRO A 126 14.61 15.50 18.38
C PRO A 126 13.26 14.90 18.83
N GLY A 127 12.60 14.08 18.01
CA GLY A 127 11.29 13.50 18.34
C GLY A 127 11.07 12.05 17.90
N ALA A 128 12.00 11.47 17.14
CA ALA A 128 11.99 10.05 16.83
C ALA A 128 13.05 9.38 17.70
N THR A 129 12.72 9.15 18.97
CA THR A 129 13.48 8.21 19.80
C THR A 129 13.63 6.94 18.99
N HIS A 130 14.86 6.62 18.59
CA HIS A 130 15.23 5.30 18.11
C HIS A 130 14.97 4.34 19.26
N ARG A 131 13.72 3.89 19.40
CA ARG A 131 13.39 2.77 20.28
C ARG A 131 14.07 1.58 19.64
N VAL A 132 15.28 1.30 20.08
CA VAL A 132 15.93 0.02 19.82
C VAL A 132 15.04 -0.98 20.53
N ALA A 133 14.06 -1.50 19.80
CA ALA A 133 13.24 -2.57 20.33
C ALA A 133 14.22 -3.65 20.82
N ARG A 134 14.16 -4.00 22.10
CA ARG A 134 14.98 -5.06 22.69
C ARG A 134 14.27 -6.40 22.49
N GLY A 135 15.02 -7.51 22.43
CA GLY A 135 14.50 -8.86 22.15
C GLY A 135 14.97 -9.44 20.80
N PRO A 136 15.07 -10.77 20.68
CA PRO A 136 15.59 -11.43 19.49
C PRO A 136 14.65 -11.25 18.30
N ALA A 137 15.21 -10.89 17.14
CA ALA A 137 14.46 -10.95 15.89
C ALA A 137 14.10 -12.41 15.59
N VAL A 138 12.85 -12.63 15.18
CA VAL A 138 12.37 -13.94 14.72
C VAL A 138 13.07 -14.27 13.41
N THR A 139 13.59 -15.50 13.29
CA THR A 139 14.28 -15.91 12.07
C THR A 139 13.30 -15.99 10.90
N ILE A 140 13.81 -15.74 9.69
CA ILE A 140 12.97 -15.79 8.49
C ILE A 140 12.39 -17.19 8.27
N GLU A 141 13.09 -18.25 8.67
CA GLU A 141 12.60 -19.62 8.59
C GLU A 141 11.36 -19.84 9.44
N GLU A 142 11.33 -19.31 10.66
CA GLU A 142 10.16 -19.42 11.54
C GLU A 142 8.97 -18.65 10.94
N VAL A 143 9.22 -17.46 10.38
CA VAL A 143 8.18 -16.67 9.72
C VAL A 143 7.65 -17.41 8.49
N MET A 144 8.51 -17.94 7.63
CA MET A 144 8.14 -18.70 6.44
C MET A 144 7.39 -20.00 6.76
N ALA A 145 7.72 -20.67 7.87
CA ALA A 145 7.05 -21.90 8.29
C ALA A 145 5.66 -21.64 8.91
N SER A 146 5.46 -20.46 9.50
CA SER A 146 4.26 -20.17 10.29
C SER A 146 3.26 -19.23 9.61
N CYS A 147 3.72 -18.40 8.68
CA CYS A 147 2.89 -17.44 7.96
C CYS A 147 2.44 -18.03 6.61
N PRO A 148 1.19 -17.78 6.19
CA PRO A 148 0.72 -18.20 4.88
C PRO A 148 1.49 -17.49 3.76
N VAL A 149 1.88 -18.26 2.75
CA VAL A 149 2.45 -17.72 1.51
C VAL A 149 1.31 -17.22 0.63
N VAL A 150 1.32 -15.92 0.35
CA VAL A 150 0.27 -15.24 -0.43
C VAL A 150 0.64 -15.24 -1.91
N LEU A 151 1.87 -14.85 -2.23
CA LEU A 151 2.41 -14.78 -3.60
C LEU A 151 3.84 -15.32 -3.65
N ASN A 152 4.30 -15.63 -4.86
CA ASN A 152 5.64 -16.10 -5.17
C ASN A 152 6.08 -15.45 -6.50
N GLY A 153 7.33 -15.65 -6.91
CA GLY A 153 7.88 -15.08 -8.15
C GLY A 153 7.04 -15.29 -9.42
N SER A 154 6.32 -16.42 -9.56
CA SER A 154 5.50 -16.71 -10.75
C SER A 154 4.20 -15.90 -10.85
N HIS A 155 3.78 -15.24 -9.77
CA HIS A 155 2.55 -14.44 -9.75
C HIS A 155 2.74 -13.00 -10.25
N PHE A 156 3.93 -12.68 -10.77
CA PHE A 156 4.30 -11.34 -11.20
C PHE A 156 4.61 -11.29 -12.70
N THR A 157 4.17 -10.22 -13.36
CA THR A 157 4.40 -9.97 -14.79
C THR A 157 5.44 -8.88 -15.03
N GLY A 158 5.73 -8.03 -14.04
CA GLY A 158 6.78 -7.02 -14.12
C GLY A 158 6.68 -6.00 -13.00
N ALA A 159 7.67 -5.11 -12.94
CA ALA A 159 7.69 -4.02 -11.97
C ALA A 159 8.37 -2.76 -12.52
N SER A 160 7.94 -1.61 -12.02
CA SER A 160 8.57 -0.30 -12.24
C SER A 160 8.78 0.43 -10.92
N VAL A 161 9.76 1.32 -10.88
CA VAL A 161 10.11 2.11 -9.69
C VAL A 161 9.82 3.58 -9.98
N GLU A 162 9.10 4.23 -9.08
CA GLU A 162 8.79 5.66 -9.10
C GLU A 162 9.44 6.33 -7.88
N GLU A 163 10.16 7.43 -8.09
CA GLU A 163 10.62 8.29 -7.00
C GLU A 163 9.48 9.21 -6.57
N ARG A 164 9.16 9.26 -5.29
CA ARG A 164 8.23 10.24 -4.72
C ARG A 164 8.90 11.07 -3.65
N ARG A 165 8.42 12.30 -3.51
CA ARG A 165 8.80 13.20 -2.43
C ARG A 165 7.59 13.46 -1.58
N GLU A 166 7.76 13.30 -0.28
CA GLU A 166 6.77 13.72 0.68
C GLU A 166 6.89 15.23 0.85
N ASN A 167 5.85 15.98 0.47
CA ASN A 167 5.82 17.44 0.52
C ASN A 167 5.64 17.93 1.98
N LEU A 168 6.62 17.66 2.83
CA LEU A 168 6.67 18.24 4.18
C LEU A 168 7.37 19.60 4.16
N PRO A 169 7.13 20.46 5.17
CA PRO A 169 7.92 21.66 5.35
C PRO A 169 9.41 21.31 5.53
N PRO A 170 10.34 22.08 4.95
CA PRO A 170 11.77 21.94 5.22
C PRO A 170 12.05 21.99 6.74
N PRO A 171 13.00 21.19 7.26
CA PRO A 171 13.96 20.30 6.57
C PRO A 171 13.47 18.85 6.37
N PHE A 172 12.17 18.58 6.54
CA PHE A 172 11.64 17.22 6.59
C PHE A 172 11.28 16.62 5.22
N ASP A 173 11.77 17.22 4.13
CA ASP A 173 11.63 16.65 2.79
C ASP A 173 12.26 15.25 2.76
N ARG A 174 11.42 14.23 2.61
CA ARG A 174 11.85 12.83 2.52
C ARG A 174 11.52 12.30 1.14
N THR A 175 12.57 11.86 0.45
CA THR A 175 12.42 11.06 -0.76
C THR A 175 12.17 9.61 -0.35
N TYR A 176 11.15 9.01 -0.94
CA TYR A 176 10.88 7.59 -0.84
C TYR A 176 10.59 7.00 -2.21
N TRP A 177 10.69 5.69 -2.32
CA TRP A 177 10.50 4.96 -3.56
C TRP A 177 9.21 4.17 -3.50
N VAL A 178 8.48 4.17 -4.62
CA VAL A 178 7.28 3.37 -4.83
C VAL A 178 7.58 2.33 -5.88
N VAL A 179 7.32 1.07 -5.58
CA VAL A 179 7.46 -0.02 -6.56
C VAL A 179 6.08 -0.41 -7.04
N HIS A 180 5.79 -0.18 -8.32
CA HIS A 180 4.57 -0.62 -8.98
C HIS A 180 4.79 -2.00 -9.56
N ILE A 181 3.94 -2.95 -9.19
CA ILE A 181 4.11 -4.37 -9.49
C ILE A 181 2.91 -4.86 -10.25
N SER A 182 3.12 -5.37 -11.45
CA SER A 182 2.06 -5.99 -12.24
C SER A 182 1.90 -7.47 -11.87
N LEU A 183 0.69 -7.91 -11.56
CA LEU A 183 0.33 -9.27 -11.17
C LEU A 183 -0.20 -10.08 -12.36
N THR A 184 -0.05 -11.40 -12.30
CA THR A 184 -0.78 -12.34 -13.19
C THR A 184 -2.25 -12.43 -12.77
N GLU A 185 -3.09 -13.10 -13.57
CA GLU A 185 -4.50 -13.31 -13.19
C GLU A 185 -4.64 -14.14 -11.91
N GLU A 186 -3.84 -15.21 -11.78
CA GLU A 186 -3.74 -16.01 -10.55
C GLU A 186 -3.24 -15.16 -9.38
N GLY A 187 -2.15 -14.40 -9.56
CA GLY A 187 -1.61 -13.54 -8.53
C GLY A 187 -2.62 -12.52 -8.01
N ARG A 188 -3.38 -11.90 -8.93
CA ARG A 188 -4.46 -10.98 -8.59
C ARG A 188 -5.57 -11.65 -7.80
N SER A 189 -6.01 -12.84 -8.22
CA SER A 189 -7.07 -13.59 -7.52
C SER A 189 -6.62 -13.99 -6.10
N ARG A 190 -5.40 -14.56 -5.96
CA ARG A 190 -4.82 -14.92 -4.65
C ARG A 190 -4.70 -13.71 -3.73
N PHE A 191 -4.09 -12.63 -4.22
CA PHE A 191 -3.92 -11.40 -3.46
C PHE A 191 -5.27 -10.81 -3.02
N TRP A 192 -6.25 -10.77 -3.92
CA TRP A 192 -7.60 -10.27 -3.64
C TRP A 192 -8.30 -11.08 -2.54
N GLN A 193 -8.31 -12.41 -2.66
CA GLN A 193 -8.92 -13.30 -1.68
C GLN A 193 -8.25 -13.18 -0.31
N PHE A 194 -6.92 -13.07 -0.27
CA PHE A 194 -6.17 -12.89 0.96
C PHE A 194 -6.47 -11.52 1.59
N ARG A 195 -6.30 -10.43 0.82
CA ARG A 195 -6.49 -9.06 1.30
C ARG A 195 -7.84 -8.87 1.98
N ARG A 196 -8.95 -9.34 1.38
CA ARG A 196 -10.31 -9.17 1.94
C ARG A 196 -10.46 -9.70 3.36
N LYS A 197 -9.76 -10.79 3.69
CA LYS A 197 -9.80 -11.40 5.02
C LYS A 197 -8.72 -10.87 5.94
N HIS A 198 -7.67 -10.27 5.38
CA HIS A 198 -6.45 -9.87 6.08
C HIS A 198 -6.21 -8.35 6.07
N VAL A 199 -7.28 -7.54 5.96
CA VAL A 199 -7.12 -6.09 5.96
C VAL A 199 -6.54 -5.59 7.29
N GLY A 200 -5.67 -4.59 7.22
CA GLY A 200 -4.89 -4.05 8.33
C GLY A 200 -3.60 -4.83 8.59
N GLU A 201 -3.49 -6.07 8.12
CA GLU A 201 -2.29 -6.90 8.31
C GLU A 201 -1.17 -6.50 7.35
N ARG A 202 0.06 -6.89 7.67
CA ARG A 202 1.23 -6.64 6.82
C ARG A 202 1.56 -7.79 5.89
N LEU A 203 2.10 -7.45 4.72
CA LEU A 203 2.72 -8.38 3.79
C LEU A 203 4.23 -8.23 3.91
N VAL A 204 4.92 -9.35 4.15
CA VAL A 204 6.37 -9.42 4.22
C VAL A 204 6.90 -9.85 2.86
N TRP A 205 7.72 -9.02 2.25
CA TRP A 205 8.38 -9.28 0.98
C TRP A 205 9.76 -9.86 1.25
N VAL A 206 9.91 -11.14 0.94
CA VAL A 206 11.13 -11.91 1.19
C VAL A 206 11.79 -12.22 -0.14
N LEU A 207 13.03 -11.77 -0.33
CA LEU A 207 13.81 -12.01 -1.52
C LEU A 207 15.07 -12.81 -1.16
N ASN A 208 15.16 -14.06 -1.65
CA ASN A 208 16.28 -14.96 -1.38
C ASN A 208 16.56 -15.13 0.13
N GLY A 209 15.50 -15.23 0.94
CA GLY A 209 15.59 -15.38 2.40
C GLY A 209 15.81 -14.07 3.17
N GLU A 210 15.86 -12.91 2.50
CA GLU A 210 16.04 -11.62 3.15
C GLU A 210 14.74 -10.79 3.11
N ILE A 211 14.40 -10.12 4.21
CA ILE A 211 13.22 -9.24 4.26
C ILE A 211 13.58 -7.90 3.62
N VAL A 212 12.93 -7.59 2.49
CA VAL A 212 13.12 -6.32 1.78
C VAL A 212 12.20 -5.25 2.34
N THR A 213 10.92 -5.56 2.52
CA THR A 213 9.93 -4.60 2.98
C THR A 213 8.70 -5.26 3.63
N CYS A 214 8.03 -4.54 4.52
CA CYS A 214 6.79 -4.96 5.15
C CYS A 214 5.67 -3.94 4.88
N THR A 215 4.80 -4.21 3.90
CA THR A 215 3.73 -3.29 3.52
C THR A 215 2.43 -3.60 4.25
N GLN A 216 1.79 -2.60 4.83
CA GLN A 216 0.46 -2.77 5.40
C GLN A 216 -0.61 -2.87 4.31
N MET A 217 -1.52 -3.84 4.43
CA MET A 217 -2.71 -3.93 3.59
C MET A 217 -3.74 -2.91 4.10
N ASN A 218 -3.82 -1.77 3.44
CA ASN A 218 -4.78 -0.73 3.80
C ASN A 218 -6.21 -1.11 3.37
N ASP A 219 -7.22 -0.72 4.18
CA ASP A 219 -8.67 -0.87 3.90
C ASP A 219 -9.10 -0.16 2.63
N ALA A 220 -8.63 1.06 2.45
CA ALA A 220 -8.85 1.76 1.21
C ALA A 220 -8.06 1.04 0.11
N PRO A 221 -8.70 0.53 -0.96
CA PRO A 221 -7.98 0.58 -2.23
C PRO A 221 -7.54 2.05 -2.35
N PRO A 222 -6.27 2.39 -2.67
CA PRO A 222 -5.98 3.75 -3.09
C PRO A 222 -7.06 4.14 -4.11
N PRO A 223 -7.45 5.43 -4.21
CA PRO A 223 -8.56 5.87 -5.08
C PRO A 223 -8.42 5.49 -6.57
N TYR A 224 -7.37 4.74 -6.94
CA TYR A 224 -7.00 4.19 -8.24
C TYR A 224 -6.93 2.65 -8.30
N LEU A 225 -6.94 1.92 -7.16
CA LEU A 225 -7.12 0.46 -7.10
C LEU A 225 -8.60 0.13 -7.32
N SER A 226 -9.09 0.58 -8.46
CA SER A 226 -10.24 0.01 -9.12
C SER A 226 -9.98 -1.49 -9.29
N VAL A 227 -11.04 -2.30 -9.31
CA VAL A 227 -11.01 -3.76 -9.59
C VAL A 227 -10.19 -4.14 -10.85
N PHE A 228 -9.78 -3.14 -11.64
CA PHE A 228 -9.06 -3.22 -12.90
C PHE A 228 -7.54 -3.13 -12.78
N GLU A 229 -6.98 -2.51 -11.74
CA GLU A 229 -5.53 -2.35 -11.67
C GLU A 229 -4.87 -3.70 -11.45
N ARG A 230 -4.22 -4.19 -12.52
CA ARG A 230 -3.27 -5.31 -12.49
C ARG A 230 -2.03 -4.96 -11.66
N SER A 231 -1.95 -3.75 -11.12
CA SER A 231 -0.83 -3.20 -10.38
C SER A 231 -1.08 -3.18 -8.88
N LEU A 232 -0.09 -3.64 -8.12
CA LEU A 232 0.06 -3.46 -6.69
C LEU A 232 1.20 -2.46 -6.46
N SER A 233 0.99 -1.43 -5.65
CA SER A 233 2.06 -0.51 -5.26
C SER A 233 2.58 -0.84 -3.87
N ILE A 234 3.90 -0.92 -3.75
CA ILE A 234 4.61 -1.04 -2.47
C ILE A 234 5.15 0.34 -2.13
N GLN A 235 4.70 0.88 -1.01
CA GLN A 235 5.20 2.16 -0.48
C GLN A 235 5.00 2.23 1.04
N PRO A 236 5.84 3.00 1.76
CA PRO A 236 7.09 3.60 1.29
C PRO A 236 8.26 2.60 1.30
N ILE A 237 9.21 2.75 0.37
CA ILE A 237 10.53 2.11 0.45
C ILE A 237 11.59 3.22 0.57
N TRP A 238 12.30 3.27 1.69
CA TRP A 238 13.24 4.37 1.98
C TRP A 238 14.60 4.23 1.29
N VAL A 239 14.97 3.02 0.87
CA VAL A 239 16.27 2.73 0.26
C VAL A 239 16.09 2.45 -1.22
N LYS A 240 16.70 3.29 -2.06
CA LYS A 240 16.64 3.16 -3.54
C LYS A 240 17.11 1.78 -4.01
N ALA A 241 18.21 1.30 -3.44
CA ALA A 241 18.82 0.02 -3.81
C ALA A 241 17.85 -1.15 -3.57
N ASP A 242 17.08 -1.13 -2.48
CA ASP A 242 16.10 -2.17 -2.17
C ASP A 242 14.91 -2.12 -3.13
N ALA A 243 14.42 -0.92 -3.46
CA ALA A 243 13.36 -0.74 -4.45
C ALA A 243 13.78 -1.25 -5.84
N GLN A 244 15.01 -0.94 -6.27
CA GLN A 244 15.58 -1.41 -7.53
C GLN A 244 15.81 -2.92 -7.53
N ARG A 245 16.41 -3.46 -6.46
CA ARG A 245 16.65 -4.91 -6.29
C ARG A 245 15.34 -5.70 -6.36
N LEU A 246 14.28 -5.20 -5.73
CA LEU A 246 12.95 -5.81 -5.79
C LEU A 246 12.37 -5.77 -7.22
N ALA A 247 12.42 -4.62 -7.88
CA ALA A 247 11.92 -4.47 -9.24
C ALA A 247 12.69 -5.32 -10.25
N ASP A 248 14.02 -5.38 -10.13
CA ASP A 248 14.88 -6.19 -11.00
C ASP A 248 14.62 -7.69 -10.81
N SER A 249 14.42 -8.13 -9.56
CA SER A 249 14.03 -9.51 -9.28
C SER A 249 12.67 -9.85 -9.89
N LEU A 250 11.68 -8.95 -9.80
CA LEU A 250 10.36 -9.18 -10.41
C LEU A 250 10.45 -9.27 -11.94
N ASN A 251 11.27 -8.41 -12.55
CA ASN A 251 11.48 -8.39 -14.00
C ASN A 251 12.34 -9.58 -14.50
N SER A 252 13.15 -10.20 -13.65
CA SER A 252 13.89 -11.42 -14.01
C SER A 252 12.96 -12.64 -14.12
N TYR A 253 11.96 -12.76 -13.23
CA TYR A 253 10.94 -13.82 -13.31
C TYR A 253 10.15 -13.78 -14.60
N ARG A 254 9.77 -12.57 -15.05
CA ARG A 254 9.10 -12.38 -16.34
C ARG A 254 9.91 -12.97 -17.48
N ARG A 255 11.23 -12.70 -17.51
CA ARG A 255 12.13 -13.20 -18.57
C ARG A 255 12.23 -14.72 -18.54
N GLN A 256 12.29 -15.33 -17.36
CA GLN A 256 12.30 -16.78 -17.22
C GLN A 256 10.98 -17.41 -17.69
N ALA A 257 9.84 -16.78 -17.40
CA ALA A 257 8.53 -17.25 -17.83
C ALA A 257 8.34 -17.16 -19.35
N SER A 258 8.89 -16.12 -20.01
CA SER A 258 8.83 -15.98 -21.48
C SER A 258 9.78 -16.91 -22.24
N ALA A 259 10.74 -17.53 -21.56
CA ALA A 259 11.71 -18.43 -22.19
C ALA A 259 11.29 -19.91 -22.18
N ARG A 260 10.16 -20.24 -21.52
CA ARG A 260 9.56 -21.58 -21.48
C ARG A 260 8.40 -21.65 -22.44
#